data_AF-A0A8S0SBQ9-F1
#
_entry.id   AF-A0A8S0SBQ9-F1
#
_cell.length_a   1.000
_cell.length_b   1.000
_cell.length_c   1.000
_cell.angle_alpha   90.00
_cell.angle_beta   90.00
_cell.angle_gamma   90.00
#
_symmetry.space_group_name_H-M   'P 1'
#
loop_
_entity.id
_entity.type
_entity.pdbx_description
1 polymer ?
#
loop_
_entity_poly.entity_id
_entity_poly.type
_entity_poly.pdbx_seq_one_letter_code
_entity_poly.pdbx_strand_id
1 'polypeptide(L)'
;MPHDACGPGAIGIFKKDFGENAKVCHREKVVIIPDHYIFTTEERANRNVDILTDFCVEQNIKYFYDIKDLGNFKVNTYYKGVCHVAIAQEGHCRPGEVLLGADSQTCTAGAFGQFATGIGNIIANFGGLSCFPYPSSSSFYT
;
A
#
# COMPACT_ATOMS: atom_id res chain seq x y z
N MET A 1 -3.40 2.87 -0.19
CA MET A 1 -2.05 2.53 0.31
C MET A 1 -2.17 1.67 1.57
N PRO A 2 -1.97 0.35 1.48
CA PRO A 2 -1.79 -0.52 2.64
C PRO A 2 -0.31 -0.65 3.04
N HIS A 3 -0.09 -0.94 4.33
CA HIS A 3 1.22 -1.18 4.95
C HIS A 3 1.19 -2.49 5.75
N ASP A 4 2.30 -2.88 6.36
CA ASP A 4 2.53 -4.14 7.08
C ASP A 4 1.61 -4.46 8.26
N ALA A 5 0.94 -3.47 8.86
CA ALA A 5 -0.06 -3.75 9.89
C ALA A 5 -1.42 -4.19 9.30
N CYS A 6 -1.82 -3.62 8.16
CA CYS A 6 -3.17 -3.77 7.61
C CYS A 6 -3.21 -4.60 6.31
N GLY A 7 -2.09 -4.66 5.60
CA GLY A 7 -1.90 -5.29 4.30
C GLY A 7 -2.28 -6.77 4.27
N PRO A 8 -1.80 -7.63 5.18
CA PRO A 8 -2.17 -9.04 5.20
C PRO A 8 -3.68 -9.27 5.33
N GLY A 9 -4.37 -8.44 6.13
CA GLY A 9 -5.82 -8.49 6.25
C GLY A 9 -6.53 -8.10 4.94
N ALA A 10 -6.07 -7.05 4.27
CA ALA A 10 -6.60 -6.62 2.97
C ALA A 10 -6.35 -7.69 1.87
N ILE A 11 -5.16 -8.31 1.85
CA ILE A 11 -4.80 -9.39 0.91
C ILE A 11 -5.67 -10.63 1.17
N GLY A 12 -5.87 -11.01 2.43
CA GLY A 12 -6.73 -12.15 2.78
C GLY A 12 -8.18 -11.95 2.33
N ILE A 13 -8.72 -10.74 2.48
CA ILE A 13 -10.06 -10.39 1.98
C ILE A 13 -10.08 -10.39 0.45
N PHE A 14 -9.07 -9.83 -0.21
CA PHE A 14 -8.96 -9.86 -1.68
C PHE A 14 -9.03 -11.29 -2.23
N LYS A 15 -8.20 -12.19 -1.71
CA LYS A 15 -8.15 -13.60 -2.13
C LYS A 15 -9.46 -14.32 -1.80
N LYS A 16 -10.09 -14.01 -0.66
CA LYS A 16 -11.40 -14.56 -0.29
C LYS A 16 -12.53 -14.13 -1.25
N ASP A 17 -12.60 -12.84 -1.57
CA ASP A 17 -13.73 -12.26 -2.32
C ASP A 17 -13.58 -12.45 -3.83
N PHE A 18 -12.35 -12.41 -4.35
CA PHE A 18 -12.07 -12.47 -5.80
C PHE A 18 -11.40 -13.79 -6.23
N GLY A 19 -10.97 -14.62 -5.29
CA GLY A 19 -10.31 -15.90 -5.52
C GLY A 19 -8.78 -15.86 -5.40
N GLU A 20 -8.17 -17.01 -5.11
CA GLU A 20 -6.72 -17.14 -4.87
C GLU A 20 -5.84 -16.68 -6.03
N ASN A 21 -6.35 -16.82 -7.27
CA ASN A 21 -5.63 -16.46 -8.50
C ASN A 21 -6.05 -15.08 -9.06
N ALA A 22 -6.82 -14.30 -8.29
CA ALA A 22 -7.29 -12.99 -8.72
C ALA A 22 -6.10 -12.06 -9.02
N LYS A 23 -6.29 -11.17 -10.01
CA LYS A 23 -5.30 -10.16 -10.38
C LYS A 23 -5.80 -8.76 -10.08
N VAL A 24 -4.92 -7.94 -9.49
CA VAL A 24 -5.17 -6.51 -9.27
C VAL A 24 -5.36 -5.84 -10.63
N CYS A 25 -6.50 -5.16 -10.83
CA CYS A 25 -6.84 -4.59 -12.13
C CYS A 25 -5.89 -3.47 -12.57
N HIS A 26 -5.47 -2.62 -11.63
CA HIS A 26 -4.61 -1.47 -11.89
C HIS A 26 -3.41 -1.48 -10.94
N ARG A 27 -2.39 -2.28 -11.28
CA ARG A 27 -1.15 -2.45 -10.50
C ARG A 27 -0.31 -1.18 -10.33
N GLU A 28 -0.53 -0.19 -11.18
CA GLU A 28 0.08 1.14 -11.13
C GLU A 28 -0.68 2.12 -10.22
N LYS A 29 -1.88 1.77 -9.77
CA LYS A 29 -2.67 2.59 -8.85
C LYS A 29 -2.59 2.11 -7.40
N VAL A 30 -1.80 1.08 -7.15
CA VAL A 30 -1.61 0.49 -5.82
C VAL A 30 -0.21 0.82 -5.34
N VAL A 31 -0.12 1.44 -4.17
CA VAL A 31 1.13 1.76 -3.50
C VAL A 31 1.22 1.01 -2.18
N ILE A 32 2.28 0.22 -2.01
CA ILE A 32 2.53 -0.59 -0.82
C ILE A 32 3.87 -0.21 -0.22
N ILE A 33 3.86 0.15 1.07
CA ILE A 33 5.02 0.57 1.84
C ILE A 33 4.97 -0.13 3.20
N PRO A 34 5.86 -1.08 3.49
CA PRO A 34 6.03 -1.61 4.84
C PRO A 34 6.81 -0.59 5.69
N ASP A 35 6.30 -0.21 6.87
CA ASP A 35 6.94 0.79 7.75
C ASP A 35 6.69 0.59 9.25
N HIS A 36 5.71 -0.22 9.67
CA HIS A 36 5.31 -0.35 11.08
C HIS A 36 6.11 -1.42 11.85
N TYR A 37 6.47 -2.52 11.20
CA TYR A 37 7.03 -3.74 11.80
C TYR A 37 8.44 -4.05 11.33
N ILE A 38 8.99 -3.24 10.46
CA ILE A 38 10.23 -3.49 9.73
C ILE A 38 11.50 -3.49 10.60
N PHE A 39 11.43 -3.08 11.87
CA PHE A 39 12.57 -3.13 12.80
C PHE A 39 12.27 -3.95 14.06
N THR A 40 11.26 -4.82 14.00
CA THR A 40 10.90 -5.69 15.11
C THR A 40 11.66 -7.02 15.05
N THR A 41 11.95 -7.58 16.23
CA THR A 41 12.44 -8.97 16.35
C THR A 41 11.29 -9.98 16.45
N GLU A 42 10.04 -9.51 16.47
CA GLU A 42 8.86 -10.36 16.62
C GLU A 42 8.54 -11.10 15.31
N GLU A 43 8.64 -12.42 15.33
CA GLU A 43 8.45 -13.28 14.14
C GLU A 43 7.09 -13.08 13.48
N ARG A 44 6.02 -12.90 14.27
CA ARG A 44 4.66 -12.69 13.76
C ARG A 44 4.53 -11.42 12.95
N ALA A 45 5.25 -10.38 13.34
CA ALA A 45 5.21 -9.08 12.70
C ALA A 45 6.08 -9.08 11.42
N ASN A 46 7.22 -9.79 11.44
CA ASN A 46 8.04 -10.00 10.24
C ASN A 46 7.29 -10.81 9.16
N ARG A 47 6.50 -11.82 9.57
CA ARG A 47 5.64 -12.57 8.64
C ARG A 47 4.70 -11.67 7.84
N ASN A 48 4.21 -10.58 8.42
CA ASN A 48 3.33 -9.66 7.69
C ASN A 48 4.04 -8.98 6.52
N VAL A 49 5.31 -8.61 6.73
CA VAL A 49 6.15 -8.03 5.68
C VAL A 49 6.36 -9.06 4.57
N ASP A 50 6.66 -10.32 4.92
CA ASP A 50 6.81 -11.41 3.94
C ASP A 50 5.54 -11.60 3.09
N ILE A 51 4.36 -11.63 3.72
CA ILE A 51 3.07 -11.75 3.02
C ILE A 51 2.87 -10.62 2.00
N LEU A 52 3.24 -9.39 2.38
CA LEU A 52 3.15 -8.23 1.49
C LEU A 52 4.13 -8.33 0.33
N THR A 53 5.37 -8.71 0.60
CA THR A 53 6.41 -8.91 -0.42
C THR A 53 5.98 -9.97 -1.42
N ASP A 54 5.52 -11.13 -0.95
CA ASP A 54 5.03 -12.22 -1.79
C ASP A 54 3.86 -11.77 -2.68
N PHE A 55 2.88 -11.06 -2.10
CA PHE A 55 1.75 -10.53 -2.86
C PHE A 55 2.19 -9.51 -3.91
N CYS A 56 3.10 -8.59 -3.57
CA CYS A 56 3.60 -7.58 -4.51
C CYS A 56 4.35 -8.22 -5.69
N VAL A 57 5.14 -9.26 -5.43
CA VAL A 57 5.85 -10.03 -6.46
C VAL A 57 4.86 -10.81 -7.33
N GLU A 58 3.90 -11.51 -6.72
CA GLU A 58 2.88 -12.32 -7.39
C GLU A 58 1.98 -11.49 -8.33
N GLN A 59 1.66 -10.26 -7.90
CA GLN A 59 0.79 -9.33 -8.62
C GLN A 59 1.57 -8.36 -9.52
N ASN A 60 2.90 -8.36 -9.46
CA ASN A 60 3.77 -7.43 -10.18
C ASN A 60 3.38 -5.96 -9.91
N ILE A 61 3.24 -5.61 -8.64
CA ILE A 61 2.90 -4.25 -8.21
C ILE A 61 4.06 -3.31 -8.54
N LYS A 62 3.76 -2.22 -9.24
CA LYS A 62 4.78 -1.28 -9.72
C LYS A 62 5.37 -0.45 -8.58
N TYR A 63 4.52 0.02 -7.67
CA TYR A 63 4.88 0.92 -6.58
C TYR A 63 4.97 0.18 -5.24
N PHE A 64 5.88 -0.80 -5.21
CA PHE A 64 6.23 -1.52 -3.99
C PHE A 64 7.59 -1.05 -3.48
N TYR A 65 7.59 -0.42 -2.31
CA TYR A 65 8.78 0.16 -1.68
C TYR A 65 9.36 -0.78 -0.63
N ASP A 66 9.98 -1.86 -1.12
CA ASP A 66 10.46 -2.99 -0.33
C ASP A 66 11.66 -2.66 0.57
N ILE A 67 11.79 -3.44 1.64
CA ILE A 67 12.91 -3.41 2.57
C ILE A 67 13.69 -4.72 2.43
N LYS A 68 14.50 -4.76 1.39
CA LYS A 68 15.31 -5.92 1.00
C LYS A 68 16.42 -6.32 1.98
N ASP A 69 16.74 -5.49 2.98
CA ASP A 69 17.78 -5.80 3.98
C ASP A 69 17.39 -5.24 5.36
N LEU A 70 17.07 -6.15 6.28
CA LEU A 70 16.76 -5.89 7.69
C LEU A 70 17.88 -6.34 8.64
N GLY A 71 18.91 -7.03 8.12
CA GLY A 71 19.84 -7.82 8.91
C GLY A 71 20.76 -7.02 9.83
N ASN A 72 20.83 -5.70 9.66
CA ASN A 72 21.75 -4.83 10.42
C ASN A 72 21.09 -3.58 11.02
N PHE A 73 19.76 -3.48 11.06
CA PHE A 73 19.02 -2.24 11.38
C PHE A 73 19.46 -1.03 10.52
N LYS A 74 20.22 -1.28 9.45
CA LYS A 74 20.66 -0.28 8.49
C LYS A 74 19.61 -0.23 7.40
N VAL A 75 18.82 0.83 7.45
CA VAL A 75 17.99 1.32 6.36
C VAL A 75 18.74 1.13 5.04
N ASN A 76 18.26 0.23 4.16
CA ASN A 76 18.80 0.14 2.82
C ASN A 76 18.49 1.45 2.07
N THR A 77 19.21 1.76 0.99
CA THR A 77 18.96 2.99 0.19
C THR A 77 17.59 3.01 -0.51
N TYR A 78 16.81 1.94 -0.41
CA TYR A 78 15.52 1.75 -1.07
C TYR A 78 14.32 1.97 -0.14
N TYR A 79 14.50 1.91 1.18
CA TYR A 79 13.46 2.18 2.16
C TYR A 79 13.07 3.65 2.13
N LYS A 80 11.77 3.92 2.09
CA LYS A 80 11.22 5.26 1.93
C LYS A 80 10.74 5.90 3.23
N GLY A 81 10.91 5.24 4.37
CA GLY A 81 10.46 5.78 5.65
C GLY A 81 8.97 5.54 5.90
N VAL A 82 8.42 6.37 6.78
CA VAL A 82 6.99 6.37 7.13
C VAL A 82 6.14 6.54 5.87
N CYS A 83 5.10 5.73 5.74
CA CYS A 83 4.28 5.60 4.54
C CYS A 83 3.77 6.95 3.99
N HIS A 84 3.25 7.83 4.84
CA HIS A 84 2.73 9.15 4.42
C HIS A 84 3.80 10.12 3.93
N VAL A 85 5.04 10.00 4.43
CA VAL A 85 6.19 10.79 3.95
C VAL A 85 6.66 10.23 2.61
N ALA A 86 6.77 8.91 2.51
CA ALA A 86 7.17 8.21 1.30
C ALA A 86 6.25 8.53 0.11
N ILE A 87 4.92 8.46 0.28
CA ILE A 87 3.98 8.75 -0.81
C ILE A 87 4.06 10.21 -1.28
N ALA A 88 4.39 11.14 -0.38
CA ALA A 88 4.57 12.54 -0.73
C ALA A 88 5.87 12.74 -1.52
N GLN A 89 6.99 12.18 -1.04
CA GLN A 89 8.30 12.28 -1.67
C GLN A 89 8.36 11.62 -3.05
N GLU A 90 7.64 10.51 -3.22
CA GLU A 90 7.59 9.74 -4.47
C GLU A 90 6.54 10.27 -5.46
N GLY A 91 5.84 11.36 -5.13
CA GLY A 91 4.95 12.06 -6.05
C GLY A 91 3.59 11.40 -6.27
N HIS A 92 3.10 10.64 -5.28
CA HIS A 92 1.76 10.04 -5.27
C HIS A 92 0.69 10.96 -4.64
N CYS A 93 1.13 12.03 -3.98
CA CYS A 93 0.24 13.08 -3.46
C CYS A 93 0.12 14.20 -4.49
N ARG A 94 -0.97 14.25 -5.27
CA ARG A 94 -1.18 15.28 -6.30
C ARG A 94 -2.50 16.02 -6.12
N PRO A 95 -2.54 17.34 -6.39
CA PRO A 95 -3.77 18.11 -6.31
C PRO A 95 -4.87 17.56 -7.22
N GLY A 96 -6.11 17.50 -6.72
CA GLY A 96 -7.29 17.08 -7.49
C GLY A 96 -7.46 15.56 -7.66
N GLU A 97 -6.57 14.77 -7.08
CA GLU A 97 -6.66 13.30 -7.07
C GLU A 97 -7.31 12.77 -5.79
N VAL A 98 -7.61 11.46 -5.79
CA VAL A 98 -8.19 10.76 -4.63
C VAL A 98 -7.21 9.71 -4.12
N LEU A 99 -6.89 9.76 -2.83
CA LEU A 99 -6.09 8.75 -2.14
C LEU A 99 -6.93 8.04 -1.07
N LEU A 100 -7.02 6.72 -1.19
CA LEU A 100 -7.62 5.87 -0.17
C LEU A 100 -6.52 5.01 0.45
N GLY A 101 -6.32 5.16 1.76
CA GLY A 101 -5.27 4.46 2.50
C GLY A 101 -5.86 3.56 3.57
N ALA A 102 -5.18 2.46 3.87
CA ALA A 102 -5.59 1.58 4.96
C ALA A 102 -5.07 2.06 6.33
N ASP A 103 -4.54 3.28 6.39
CA ASP A 103 -4.09 3.94 7.61
C ASP A 103 -4.95 5.16 7.97
N SER A 104 -5.09 5.39 9.27
CA SER A 104 -5.88 6.52 9.82
C SER A 104 -5.34 7.90 9.44
N GLN A 105 -4.03 8.03 9.23
CA GLN A 105 -3.36 9.31 8.94
C GLN A 105 -3.25 9.61 7.44
N THR A 106 -3.95 8.86 6.59
CA THR A 106 -4.01 9.11 5.14
C THR A 106 -4.46 10.54 4.80
N CYS A 107 -5.20 11.20 5.69
CA CYS A 107 -5.57 12.62 5.57
C CYS A 107 -4.37 13.56 5.41
N THR A 108 -3.16 13.14 5.77
CA THR A 108 -1.90 13.90 5.58
C THR A 108 -1.71 14.36 4.13
N ALA A 109 -2.10 13.52 3.16
CA ALA A 109 -1.99 13.87 1.74
C ALA A 109 -2.89 15.06 1.32
N GLY A 110 -3.87 15.42 2.15
CA GLY A 110 -4.70 16.62 1.99
C GLY A 110 -3.89 17.93 1.96
N ALA A 111 -2.70 17.95 2.56
CA ALA A 111 -1.77 19.08 2.47
C ALA A 111 -1.36 19.42 1.03
N PHE A 112 -1.47 18.46 0.10
CA PHE A 112 -1.15 18.61 -1.32
C PHE A 112 -2.37 18.93 -2.19
N GLY A 113 -3.52 19.26 -1.59
CA GLY A 113 -4.76 19.48 -2.35
C GLY A 113 -5.37 18.20 -2.94
N GLN A 114 -4.95 17.05 -2.43
CA GLN A 114 -5.51 15.74 -2.75
C GLN A 114 -6.68 15.43 -1.81
N PHE A 115 -7.79 14.87 -2.31
CA PHE A 115 -8.80 14.32 -1.41
C PHE A 115 -8.28 12.99 -0.86
N ALA A 116 -8.04 12.90 0.45
CA ALA A 116 -7.39 11.74 1.05
C ALA A 116 -8.08 11.29 2.34
N THR A 117 -8.40 10.00 2.45
CA THR A 117 -9.04 9.44 3.64
C THR A 117 -8.56 8.03 3.96
N GLY A 118 -8.50 7.73 5.26
CA GLY A 118 -8.31 6.37 5.75
C GLY A 118 -9.59 5.54 5.54
N ILE A 119 -9.42 4.30 5.14
CA ILE A 119 -10.48 3.31 4.94
C ILE A 119 -10.09 1.98 5.59
N GLY A 120 -11.06 1.20 6.05
CA GLY A 120 -10.79 -0.12 6.62
C GLY A 120 -10.37 -1.16 5.56
N ASN A 121 -9.75 -2.26 6.02
CA ASN A 121 -9.20 -3.33 5.18
C ASN A 121 -10.20 -3.94 4.18
N ILE A 122 -11.49 -3.95 4.52
CA ILE A 122 -12.55 -4.48 3.64
C ILE A 122 -12.67 -3.66 2.34
N ILE A 123 -12.51 -2.34 2.44
CA ILE A 123 -12.63 -1.42 1.29
C ILE A 123 -11.28 -1.30 0.55
N ALA A 124 -10.17 -1.48 1.28
CA ALA A 124 -8.81 -1.43 0.73
C ALA A 124 -8.36 -2.73 0.05
N ASN A 125 -9.27 -3.69 -0.20
CA ASN A 125 -8.94 -5.04 -0.66
C ASN A 125 -8.41 -5.15 -2.10
N PHE A 126 -7.88 -4.09 -2.71
CA PHE A 126 -7.32 -4.07 -4.07
C PHE A 126 -8.27 -4.47 -5.23
N GLY A 127 -9.46 -4.99 -4.97
CA GLY A 127 -10.39 -5.49 -6.02
C GLY A 127 -11.62 -4.61 -6.23
N GLY A 128 -12.13 -3.92 -5.20
CA GLY A 128 -13.31 -3.06 -5.34
C GLY A 128 -13.03 -1.73 -6.03
N LEU A 129 -12.08 -0.96 -5.48
CA LEU A 129 -11.81 0.43 -5.92
C LEU A 129 -10.74 0.53 -7.01
N SER A 130 -9.75 -0.36 -7.03
CA SER A 130 -8.74 -0.34 -8.08
C SER A 130 -9.38 -0.67 -9.44
N CYS A 131 -10.39 -1.55 -9.46
CA CYS A 131 -11.04 -2.07 -10.67
C CYS A 131 -12.20 -1.21 -11.19
N PHE A 132 -12.57 -0.12 -10.51
CA PHE A 132 -13.65 0.74 -10.97
C PHE A 132 -13.17 1.63 -12.14
N PRO A 133 -13.85 1.61 -13.30
CA PRO A 133 -13.49 2.48 -14.42
C PRO A 133 -13.88 3.92 -14.10
N TYR A 134 -12.91 4.74 -13.69
CA TYR A 134 -13.07 6.19 -13.58
C TYR A 134 -12.49 6.90 -14.81
N PRO A 135 -13.04 8.06 -15.22
CA PRO A 135 -12.50 8.85 -16.32
C PRO A 135 -11.02 9.19 -16.06
N SER A 136 -10.25 9.19 -17.13
CA SER A 136 -8.78 9.31 -17.17
C SER A 136 -8.21 10.59 -16.54
N SER A 137 -9.06 11.54 -16.13
CA SER A 137 -8.70 12.81 -15.49
C SER A 137 -8.59 12.74 -13.97
N SER A 138 -8.96 11.62 -13.35
CA SER A 138 -8.91 11.41 -11.89
C SER A 138 -8.07 10.18 -11.59
N SER A 139 -6.85 10.37 -11.08
CA SER A 139 -6.02 9.27 -10.59
C SER A 139 -6.50 8.92 -9.17
N PHE A 140 -7.00 7.70 -9.02
CA PHE A 140 -7.28 7.11 -7.71
C PHE A 140 -6.05 6.30 -7.31
N TYR A 141 -5.50 6.59 -6.13
CA TYR A 141 -4.45 5.79 -5.53
C TYR A 141 -5.04 4.98 -4.38
N THR A 142 -4.77 3.68 -4.41
CA THR A 142 -5.13 2.71 -3.36
C THR A 142 -3.92 1.98 -2.86
#